data_AF-A0A5N6IWC6-F1
#
_entry.id   AF-A0A5N6IWC6-F1
#
_cell.length_a   1.000
_cell.length_b   1.000
_cell.length_c   1.000
_cell.angle_alpha   90.00
_cell.angle_beta   90.00
_cell.angle_gamma   90.00
#
_symmetry.space_group_name_H-M   'P 1'
#
loop_
_entity.id
_entity.type
_entity.pdbx_description
1 polymer ?
#
loop_
_entity_poly.entity_id
_entity_poly.type
_entity_poly.pdbx_seq_one_letter_code
_entity_poly.pdbx_strand_id
1 'polypeptide(L)'
;MTNEDRYSPTPETYERSEALALSLVERCRDLINELDAFRALLEKTQRNPQLVEIRSLRSNVVSELRTLEKVSGQIRALADAAVAAAADGEEEGQEVEPRLMHALRSTNLPFYETVWQIARRSCTGLVAFGKRFYWDGDGDGVVEDEGKKRPNKDKRKSVFVDIVADDGLEWVKVSTISETRLLFEMAKKGWEADSDAESGEERTVLRNFDDDGGSDDEDEDEIELVKLASDMRKAANRTRVRYRHPRLRLVIPKIEEGESREIDDLLKVLRNYDITVECGESALSSRVGGNDDDATTATAEGHLHHLLPAPFKSFTSTLNVDCTLLLALVSDVSHFKNIEPSPEYHRAIIRQLEFERERPLLATELWPAMEGHDLVCTDEATRRMREIVNTIGTETEKRRTEILFGDTPSESRGTKSVIQEFQELSDYEIPPQLTMPVKTVKAKSLIDSAIEQGKLPPVFQKVAEVLSNINHSVFFYGWVTGMTTISSNRTVVKQIETIIEQHRNGDEDLEGPQVWVCDTARSLIGKEKGRKS
;
A
#
# COMPACT_ATOMS: atom_id res chain seq x y z
N MET A 1 6.19 -61.91 11.24
CA MET A 1 7.15 -61.90 10.12
C MET A 1 7.27 -60.45 9.69
N THR A 2 8.46 -59.90 9.89
CA THR A 2 8.83 -58.50 9.74
C THR A 2 8.96 -58.13 8.26
N ASN A 3 8.15 -57.19 7.79
CA ASN A 3 8.26 -56.59 6.47
C ASN A 3 8.90 -55.20 6.65
N GLU A 4 10.21 -55.17 6.88
CA GLU A 4 11.02 -53.94 6.73
C GLU A 4 11.64 -53.98 5.34
N ASP A 5 10.88 -53.54 4.32
CA ASP A 5 11.47 -53.13 3.05
C ASP A 5 12.19 -51.79 3.31
N ARG A 6 13.47 -51.88 3.67
CA ARG A 6 14.37 -50.71 3.72
C ARG A 6 14.52 -50.18 2.30
N TYR A 7 13.90 -49.03 2.04
CA TYR A 7 14.08 -48.27 0.81
C TYR A 7 15.54 -47.82 0.70
N SER A 8 16.35 -48.57 -0.04
CA SER A 8 17.73 -48.18 -0.33
C SER A 8 17.75 -47.05 -1.35
N PRO A 9 18.32 -45.87 -1.04
CA PRO A 9 18.41 -44.78 -1.99
C PRO A 9 19.34 -45.15 -3.15
N THR A 10 18.81 -45.10 -4.37
CA THR A 10 19.56 -45.34 -5.60
C THR A 10 20.21 -44.04 -6.10
N PRO A 11 21.28 -44.09 -6.93
CA PRO A 11 21.85 -42.90 -7.58
C PRO A 11 20.80 -42.03 -8.32
N GLU A 12 19.78 -42.67 -8.91
CA GLU A 12 18.64 -41.99 -9.55
C GLU A 12 17.78 -41.15 -8.58
N THR A 13 17.78 -41.49 -7.29
CA THR A 13 17.03 -40.75 -6.25
C THR A 13 17.74 -39.45 -5.92
N TYR A 14 19.08 -39.47 -5.79
CA TYR A 14 19.90 -38.29 -5.59
C TYR A 14 19.82 -37.31 -6.77
N GLU A 15 19.83 -37.81 -8.01
CA GLU A 15 19.65 -36.99 -9.21
C GLU A 15 18.31 -36.24 -9.22
N ARG A 16 17.22 -36.90 -8.81
CA ARG A 16 15.90 -36.26 -8.68
C ARG A 16 15.86 -35.21 -7.57
N SER A 17 16.48 -35.51 -6.43
CA SER A 17 16.61 -34.60 -5.29
C SER A 17 17.41 -33.35 -5.66
N GLU A 18 18.52 -33.52 -6.39
CA GLU A 18 19.34 -32.41 -6.89
C GLU A 18 18.61 -31.56 -7.92
N ALA A 19 17.94 -32.19 -8.91
CA ALA A 19 17.16 -31.48 -9.91
C ALA A 19 16.04 -30.63 -9.29
N LEU A 20 15.32 -31.18 -8.30
CA LEU A 20 14.29 -30.44 -7.56
C LEU A 20 14.89 -29.26 -6.78
N ALA A 21 16.01 -29.47 -6.08
CA ALA A 21 16.67 -28.41 -5.33
C ALA A 21 17.14 -27.26 -6.23
N LEU A 22 17.72 -27.58 -7.39
CA LEU A 22 18.15 -26.59 -8.39
C LEU A 22 16.98 -25.80 -8.94
N SER A 23 15.88 -26.47 -9.30
CA SER A 23 14.66 -25.83 -9.79
C SER A 23 14.05 -24.87 -8.75
N LEU A 24 14.02 -25.26 -7.47
CA LEU A 24 13.51 -24.40 -6.39
C LEU A 24 14.42 -23.17 -6.16
N VAL A 25 15.74 -23.34 -6.23
CA VAL A 25 16.71 -22.23 -6.14
C VAL A 25 16.54 -21.25 -7.30
N GLU A 26 16.36 -21.75 -8.52
CA GLU A 26 16.12 -20.93 -9.71
C GLU A 26 14.83 -20.11 -9.57
N ARG A 27 13.72 -20.75 -9.22
CA ARG A 27 12.43 -20.08 -8.96
C ARG A 27 12.52 -19.01 -7.86
N CYS A 28 13.27 -19.27 -6.78
CA CYS A 28 13.54 -18.26 -5.77
C CYS A 28 14.25 -17.03 -6.34
N ARG A 29 15.25 -17.23 -7.21
CA ARG A 29 16.00 -16.15 -7.86
C ARG A 29 15.10 -15.37 -8.82
N ASP A 30 14.28 -16.05 -9.60
CA ASP A 30 13.32 -15.41 -10.51
C ASP A 30 12.34 -14.52 -9.74
N LEU A 31 11.75 -15.03 -8.65
CA LEU A 31 10.86 -14.26 -7.80
C LEU A 31 11.56 -13.03 -7.18
N ILE A 32 12.81 -13.16 -6.75
CA ILE A 32 13.61 -12.02 -6.26
C ILE A 32 13.83 -10.99 -7.36
N ASN A 33 14.17 -11.43 -8.57
CA ASN A 33 14.40 -10.55 -9.72
C ASN A 33 13.12 -9.77 -10.07
N GLU A 34 11.95 -10.42 -10.07
CA GLU A 34 10.66 -9.76 -10.30
C GLU A 34 10.35 -8.71 -9.22
N LEU A 35 10.57 -9.04 -7.95
CA LEU A 35 10.36 -8.11 -6.83
C LEU A 35 11.32 -6.91 -6.90
N ASP A 36 12.58 -7.13 -7.30
CA ASP A 36 13.58 -6.07 -7.48
C ASP A 36 13.25 -5.19 -8.71
N ALA A 37 12.72 -5.76 -9.79
CA ALA A 37 12.22 -5.00 -10.93
C ALA A 37 11.04 -4.10 -10.53
N PHE A 38 10.08 -4.60 -9.75
CA PHE A 38 8.98 -3.78 -9.24
C PHE A 38 9.47 -2.67 -8.31
N ARG A 39 10.45 -2.96 -7.44
CA ARG A 39 11.07 -1.95 -6.59
C ARG A 39 11.76 -0.85 -7.41
N ALA A 40 12.50 -1.21 -8.46
CA ALA A 40 13.12 -0.25 -9.36
C ALA A 40 12.08 0.62 -10.07
N LEU A 41 10.94 0.03 -10.46
CA LEU A 41 9.82 0.77 -11.05
C LEU A 41 9.24 1.81 -10.07
N LEU A 42 9.07 1.45 -8.80
CA LEU A 42 8.65 2.41 -7.77
C LEU A 42 9.67 3.54 -7.59
N GLU A 43 10.96 3.23 -7.52
CA GLU A 43 12.01 4.24 -7.35
C GLU A 43 12.09 5.21 -8.55
N LYS A 44 11.71 4.75 -9.75
CA LYS A 44 11.66 5.55 -10.97
C LYS A 44 10.39 6.39 -11.11
N THR A 45 9.25 5.87 -10.69
CA THR A 45 7.92 6.48 -10.96
C THR A 45 7.34 7.24 -9.77
N GLN A 46 7.66 6.85 -8.54
CA GLN A 46 7.09 7.43 -7.33
C GLN A 46 8.10 8.31 -6.63
N ARG A 47 7.67 9.48 -6.17
CA ARG A 47 8.53 10.38 -5.37
C ARG A 47 8.82 9.81 -3.98
N ASN A 48 7.91 9.00 -3.43
CA ASN A 48 8.01 8.37 -2.11
C ASN A 48 7.85 6.83 -2.17
N PRO A 49 8.79 6.11 -2.82
CA PRO A 49 8.70 4.65 -3.01
C PRO A 49 8.69 3.86 -1.69
N GLN A 50 9.22 4.44 -0.61
CA GLN A 50 9.24 3.84 0.73
C GLN A 50 7.86 3.66 1.36
N LEU A 51 6.82 4.31 0.81
CA LEU A 51 5.44 4.12 1.26
C LEU A 51 4.90 2.72 0.90
N VAL A 52 5.49 2.05 -0.10
CA VAL A 52 5.12 0.69 -0.49
C VAL A 52 6.03 -0.32 0.22
N GLU A 53 5.47 -1.11 1.13
CA GLU A 53 6.20 -2.04 2.00
C GLU A 53 6.48 -3.39 1.29
N ILE A 54 7.41 -3.42 0.34
CA ILE A 54 7.79 -4.67 -0.39
C ILE A 54 8.78 -5.53 0.40
N ARG A 55 9.53 -4.91 1.31
CA ARG A 55 10.69 -5.52 2.00
C ARG A 55 10.35 -6.85 2.68
N SER A 56 9.16 -6.97 3.27
CA SER A 56 8.73 -8.15 4.02
C SER A 56 8.74 -9.41 3.14
N LEU A 57 8.03 -9.41 2.01
CA LEU A 57 8.00 -10.55 1.08
C LEU A 57 9.39 -10.86 0.54
N ARG A 58 10.09 -9.85 0.04
CA ARG A 58 11.45 -10.01 -0.52
C ARG A 58 12.42 -10.62 0.48
N SER A 59 12.39 -10.17 1.74
CA SER A 59 13.26 -10.71 2.80
C SER A 59 12.94 -12.17 3.11
N ASN A 60 11.66 -12.55 3.10
CA ASN A 60 11.25 -13.94 3.31
C ASN A 60 11.75 -14.84 2.17
N VAL A 61 11.60 -14.42 0.92
CA VAL A 61 12.08 -15.18 -0.24
C VAL A 61 13.61 -15.33 -0.23
N VAL A 62 14.37 -14.31 0.18
CA VAL A 62 15.82 -14.42 0.36
C VAL A 62 16.20 -15.44 1.45
N SER A 63 15.46 -15.45 2.55
CA SER A 63 15.70 -16.42 3.62
C SER A 63 15.43 -17.86 3.15
N GLU A 64 14.37 -18.08 2.37
CA GLU A 64 14.12 -19.37 1.71
C GLU A 64 15.23 -19.74 0.73
N LEU A 65 15.66 -18.81 -0.13
CA LEU A 65 16.76 -19.05 -1.08
C LEU A 65 18.02 -19.53 -0.35
N ARG A 66 18.44 -18.84 0.73
CA ARG A 66 19.60 -19.25 1.53
C ARG A 66 19.44 -20.64 2.13
N THR A 67 18.21 -20.99 2.53
CA THR A 67 17.91 -22.30 3.13
C THR A 67 17.97 -23.39 2.07
N LEU A 68 17.38 -23.16 0.90
CA LEU A 68 17.39 -24.06 -0.24
C LEU A 68 18.80 -24.24 -0.83
N GLU A 69 19.62 -23.18 -0.90
CA GLU A 69 21.03 -23.27 -1.32
C GLU A 69 21.85 -24.16 -0.36
N LYS A 70 21.60 -24.04 0.95
CA LYS A 70 22.23 -24.91 1.96
C LYS A 70 21.81 -26.37 1.78
N VAL A 71 20.50 -26.64 1.63
CA VAL A 71 19.97 -27.99 1.42
C VAL A 71 20.50 -28.58 0.11
N SER A 72 20.53 -27.79 -0.98
CA SER A 72 21.09 -28.18 -2.27
C SER A 72 22.57 -28.57 -2.16
N GLY A 73 23.38 -27.77 -1.43
CA GLY A 73 24.79 -28.10 -1.18
C GLY A 73 24.97 -29.39 -0.38
N GLN A 74 24.09 -29.67 0.58
CA GLN A 74 24.11 -30.91 1.36
C GLN A 74 23.73 -32.14 0.50
N ILE A 75 22.72 -32.01 -0.37
CA ILE A 75 22.32 -33.07 -1.30
C ILE A 75 23.47 -33.39 -2.25
N ARG A 76 24.12 -32.37 -2.80
CA ARG A 76 25.27 -32.54 -3.70
C ARG A 76 26.45 -33.24 -3.02
N ALA A 77 26.80 -32.82 -1.80
CA ALA A 77 27.87 -33.45 -1.04
C ALA A 77 27.57 -34.93 -0.72
N LEU A 78 26.31 -35.28 -0.45
CA LEU A 78 25.89 -36.66 -0.24
C LEU A 78 25.90 -37.47 -1.54
N ALA A 79 25.49 -36.89 -2.66
CA ALA A 79 25.57 -37.53 -3.97
C ALA A 79 27.03 -37.84 -4.34
N ASP A 80 27.94 -36.87 -4.16
CA ASP A 80 29.38 -37.04 -4.40
C ASP A 80 29.98 -38.13 -3.49
N ALA A 81 29.57 -38.16 -2.21
CA ALA A 81 30.01 -39.18 -1.25
C ALA A 81 29.45 -40.57 -1.59
N ALA A 82 28.21 -40.68 -2.05
CA ALA A 82 27.60 -41.94 -2.47
C ALA A 82 28.27 -42.51 -3.73
N VAL A 83 28.64 -41.65 -4.68
CA VAL A 83 29.42 -42.04 -5.87
C VAL A 83 30.81 -42.54 -5.47
N ALA A 84 31.46 -41.90 -4.49
CA ALA A 84 32.74 -42.35 -3.95
C ALA A 84 32.63 -43.66 -3.15
N ALA A 85 31.61 -43.80 -2.29
CA ALA A 85 31.39 -45.00 -1.47
C ALA A 85 30.96 -46.22 -2.29
N ALA A 86 30.25 -46.03 -3.42
CA ALA A 86 29.97 -47.08 -4.38
C ALA A 86 31.24 -47.68 -5.02
N ALA A 87 32.38 -46.97 -4.97
CA ALA A 87 33.68 -47.49 -5.39
C ALA A 87 34.39 -48.32 -4.29
N ASP A 88 34.09 -48.08 -3.01
CA ASP A 88 34.78 -48.67 -1.86
C ASP A 88 33.92 -49.65 -1.02
N GLY A 89 32.62 -49.78 -1.29
CA GLY A 89 31.75 -50.84 -0.75
C GLY A 89 31.13 -50.62 0.63
N GLU A 90 30.99 -49.36 1.10
CA GLU A 90 30.40 -49.03 2.41
C GLU A 90 29.06 -48.28 2.29
N GLU A 91 28.04 -48.70 3.05
CA GLU A 91 26.69 -48.12 3.08
C GLU A 91 26.45 -47.33 4.39
N GLU A 92 26.76 -46.01 4.42
CA GLU A 92 26.49 -45.15 5.60
C GLU A 92 25.54 -43.95 5.33
N GLY A 93 24.92 -43.83 4.14
CA GLY A 93 24.13 -42.65 3.74
C GLY A 93 22.61 -42.65 3.99
N GLN A 94 22.05 -43.71 4.61
CA GLN A 94 20.64 -44.11 4.41
C GLN A 94 19.56 -43.21 5.05
N GLU A 95 19.85 -42.41 6.09
CA GLU A 95 18.82 -41.60 6.81
C GLU A 95 18.80 -40.10 6.46
N VAL A 96 19.84 -39.57 5.83
CA VAL A 96 19.98 -38.10 5.65
C VAL A 96 19.19 -37.59 4.43
N GLU A 97 19.11 -38.38 3.36
CA GLU A 97 18.40 -37.99 2.14
C GLU A 97 16.88 -37.83 2.34
N PRO A 98 16.15 -38.74 3.01
CA PRO A 98 14.71 -38.56 3.25
C PRO A 98 14.39 -37.26 4.01
N ARG A 99 15.27 -36.87 4.94
CA ARG A 99 15.13 -35.61 5.70
C ARG A 99 15.35 -34.38 4.82
N LEU A 100 16.33 -34.41 3.91
CA LEU A 100 16.57 -33.32 2.96
C LEU A 100 15.46 -33.21 1.91
N MET A 101 14.94 -34.35 1.44
CA MET A 101 13.79 -34.39 0.54
C MET A 101 12.52 -33.87 1.18
N HIS A 102 12.28 -34.23 2.45
CA HIS A 102 11.21 -33.62 3.22
C HIS A 102 11.41 -32.10 3.36
N ALA A 103 12.63 -31.64 3.63
CA ALA A 103 12.95 -30.22 3.70
C ALA A 103 12.62 -29.48 2.39
N LEU A 104 13.00 -30.03 1.23
CA LEU A 104 12.65 -29.48 -0.08
C LEU A 104 11.14 -29.41 -0.32
N ARG A 105 10.40 -30.46 0.06
CA ARG A 105 8.93 -30.50 -0.08
C ARG A 105 8.22 -29.54 0.87
N SER A 106 8.83 -29.25 2.03
CA SER A 106 8.27 -28.37 3.07
C SER A 106 8.64 -26.88 2.90
N THR A 107 9.21 -26.49 1.76
CA THR A 107 9.55 -25.08 1.47
C THR A 107 8.32 -24.19 1.38
N ASN A 108 8.46 -22.93 1.81
CA ASN A 108 7.40 -21.94 1.70
C ASN A 108 7.39 -21.22 0.34
N LEU A 109 8.30 -21.57 -0.59
CA LEU A 109 8.40 -20.91 -1.90
C LEU A 109 7.06 -20.90 -2.69
N PRO A 110 6.31 -22.02 -2.81
CA PRO A 110 5.03 -22.02 -3.51
C PRO A 110 4.04 -20.98 -2.94
N PHE A 111 4.04 -20.78 -1.62
CA PHE A 111 3.21 -19.76 -0.99
C PHE A 111 3.64 -18.34 -1.41
N TYR A 112 4.94 -18.04 -1.42
CA TYR A 112 5.43 -16.72 -1.82
C TYR A 112 5.19 -16.41 -3.29
N GLU A 113 5.35 -17.40 -4.17
CA GLU A 113 5.00 -17.27 -5.58
C GLU A 113 3.51 -17.00 -5.76
N THR A 114 2.66 -17.73 -5.03
CA THR A 114 1.20 -17.54 -5.04
C THR A 114 0.83 -16.12 -4.62
N VAL A 115 1.39 -15.61 -3.51
CA VAL A 115 1.16 -14.24 -3.04
C VAL A 115 1.57 -13.20 -4.11
N TRP A 116 2.73 -13.40 -4.74
CA TRP A 116 3.19 -12.51 -5.80
C TRP A 116 2.33 -12.58 -7.06
N GLN A 117 1.93 -13.77 -7.49
CA GLN A 117 1.07 -13.99 -8.65
C GLN A 117 -0.30 -13.35 -8.45
N ILE A 118 -0.92 -13.51 -7.28
CA ILE A 118 -2.20 -12.87 -6.93
C ILE A 118 -2.05 -11.35 -6.99
N ALA A 119 -1.00 -10.78 -6.40
CA ALA A 119 -0.74 -9.35 -6.48
C ALA A 119 -0.66 -8.92 -7.96
N ARG A 120 0.26 -9.52 -8.72
CA ARG A 120 0.53 -9.17 -10.12
C ARG A 120 -0.70 -9.27 -11.02
N ARG A 121 -1.59 -10.24 -10.81
CA ARG A 121 -2.72 -10.50 -11.73
C ARG A 121 -4.05 -9.91 -11.30
N SER A 122 -4.26 -9.69 -10.00
CA SER A 122 -5.58 -9.33 -9.46
C SER A 122 -5.61 -8.05 -8.64
N CYS A 123 -4.45 -7.54 -8.18
CA CYS A 123 -4.39 -6.36 -7.33
C CYS A 123 -3.97 -5.11 -8.13
N THR A 124 -4.35 -3.93 -7.63
CA THR A 124 -3.88 -2.63 -8.10
C THR A 124 -3.49 -1.76 -6.92
N GLY A 125 -2.64 -0.73 -7.09
CA GLY A 125 -2.35 0.23 -6.01
C GLY A 125 -1.79 -0.43 -4.74
N LEU A 126 -0.70 -1.18 -4.88
CA LEU A 126 -0.09 -1.92 -3.78
C LEU A 126 0.45 -0.99 -2.70
N VAL A 127 0.13 -1.28 -1.45
CA VAL A 127 0.63 -0.57 -0.26
C VAL A 127 1.63 -1.41 0.52
N ALA A 128 1.37 -2.71 0.69
CA ALA A 128 2.25 -3.55 1.50
C ALA A 128 2.12 -5.03 1.16
N PHE A 129 3.22 -5.76 1.35
CA PHE A 129 3.18 -7.20 1.55
C PHE A 129 3.39 -7.55 3.02
N GLY A 130 2.53 -8.41 3.56
CA GLY A 130 2.68 -8.98 4.89
C GLY A 130 2.62 -7.95 6.02
N LYS A 131 1.43 -7.41 6.28
CA LYS A 131 1.17 -6.36 7.29
C LYS A 131 0.23 -6.86 8.38
N ARG A 132 0.52 -6.50 9.63
CA ARG A 132 -0.27 -6.88 10.81
C ARG A 132 -1.17 -5.73 11.25
N PHE A 133 -2.45 -6.00 11.38
CA PHE A 133 -3.48 -5.08 11.86
C PHE A 133 -4.00 -5.55 13.21
N TYR A 134 -4.35 -4.62 14.10
CA TYR A 134 -4.75 -4.91 15.49
C TYR A 134 -6.16 -4.38 15.73
N TRP A 135 -6.96 -5.07 16.53
CA TRP A 135 -8.31 -4.61 16.92
C TRP A 135 -8.46 -4.27 18.41
N ASP A 136 -7.45 -4.57 19.23
CA ASP A 136 -7.40 -4.13 20.62
C ASP A 136 -6.26 -3.15 20.87
N GLY A 137 -6.67 -1.89 20.84
CA GLY A 137 -6.06 -0.79 21.54
C GLY A 137 -7.22 0.17 21.81
N ASP A 138 -7.18 0.87 22.95
CA ASP A 138 -8.12 1.98 23.17
C ASP A 138 -8.20 2.79 21.89
N GLY A 139 -9.43 2.88 21.36
CA GLY A 139 -9.69 3.56 20.12
C GLY A 139 -9.17 4.98 20.23
N ASP A 140 -8.23 5.32 19.36
CA ASP A 140 -8.17 6.64 18.79
C ASP A 140 -7.07 6.68 17.73
N GLY A 141 -7.34 7.43 16.67
CA GLY A 141 -6.30 8.10 15.90
C GLY A 141 -5.56 9.14 16.75
N VAL A 142 -5.02 8.75 17.92
CA VAL A 142 -4.09 9.58 18.68
C VAL A 142 -2.82 9.61 17.86
N VAL A 143 -2.57 10.82 17.35
CA VAL A 143 -1.28 11.32 16.89
C VAL A 143 -0.14 10.59 17.57
N GLU A 144 0.76 10.06 16.75
CA GLU A 144 2.04 9.54 17.21
C GLU A 144 2.76 10.63 18.02
N ASP A 145 2.68 10.53 19.35
CA ASP A 145 3.54 11.30 20.25
C ASP A 145 4.95 10.73 20.07
N GLU A 146 5.79 11.46 19.33
CA GLU A 146 7.19 11.15 19.07
C GLU A 146 7.97 11.11 20.41
N GLY A 147 7.90 10.00 21.14
CA GLY A 147 8.71 9.84 22.36
C GLY A 147 8.38 8.69 23.30
N LYS A 148 7.18 8.11 23.26
CA LYS A 148 6.83 6.98 24.15
C LYS A 148 6.95 5.65 23.43
N LYS A 149 7.86 4.78 23.91
CA LYS A 149 7.92 3.37 23.49
C LYS A 149 6.54 2.75 23.66
N ARG A 150 5.94 2.30 22.56
CA ARG A 150 4.63 1.63 22.57
C ARG A 150 4.70 0.45 23.55
N PRO A 151 3.69 0.26 24.43
CA PRO A 151 3.53 -1.04 25.07
C PRO A 151 3.44 -2.10 23.98
N ASN A 152 4.03 -3.28 24.21
CA ASN A 152 4.02 -4.37 23.25
C ASN A 152 2.54 -4.72 22.96
N LYS A 153 2.04 -4.39 21.76
CA LYS A 153 0.64 -4.63 21.40
C LYS A 153 0.38 -6.13 21.44
N ASP A 154 -0.76 -6.52 21.99
CA ASP A 154 -1.10 -7.93 22.11
C ASP A 154 -1.24 -8.56 20.72
N LYS A 155 -0.41 -9.55 20.44
CA LYS A 155 -0.44 -10.28 19.17
C LYS A 155 -1.71 -11.11 19.02
N ARG A 156 -2.34 -11.52 20.12
CA ARG A 156 -3.60 -12.29 20.13
C ARG A 156 -4.75 -11.50 19.53
N LYS A 157 -4.64 -10.18 19.53
CA LYS A 157 -5.68 -9.26 19.09
C LYS A 157 -5.27 -8.59 17.78
N SER A 158 -4.71 -9.40 16.88
CA SER A 158 -4.15 -8.98 15.61
C SER A 158 -4.29 -10.01 14.49
N VAL A 159 -4.35 -9.52 13.25
CA VAL A 159 -4.39 -10.35 12.04
C VAL A 159 -3.29 -9.91 11.08
N PHE A 160 -2.62 -10.89 10.50
CA PHE A 160 -1.62 -10.73 9.46
C PHE A 160 -2.27 -10.89 8.08
N VAL A 161 -2.22 -9.82 7.29
CA VAL A 161 -2.72 -9.74 5.92
C VAL A 161 -1.55 -9.86 4.95
N ASP A 162 -1.67 -10.69 3.93
CA ASP A 162 -0.56 -11.01 3.04
C ASP A 162 -0.33 -9.93 1.98
N ILE A 163 -1.42 -9.30 1.48
CA ILE A 163 -1.35 -8.20 0.50
C ILE A 163 -2.32 -7.08 0.91
N VAL A 164 -1.83 -5.84 0.90
CA VAL A 164 -2.65 -4.63 1.06
C VAL A 164 -2.64 -3.88 -0.26
N ALA A 165 -3.81 -3.75 -0.90
CA ALA A 165 -4.00 -3.22 -2.25
C ALA A 165 -5.12 -2.16 -2.30
N ASP A 166 -5.42 -1.65 -3.49
CA ASP A 166 -6.35 -0.56 -3.80
C ASP A 166 -6.11 0.68 -2.91
N ASP A 167 -4.83 1.07 -2.80
CA ASP A 167 -4.35 2.17 -1.96
C ASP A 167 -4.78 2.01 -0.48
N GLY A 168 -4.88 0.76 -0.01
CA GLY A 168 -5.23 0.39 1.36
C GLY A 168 -6.68 -0.04 1.56
N LEU A 169 -7.54 0.11 0.54
CA LEU A 169 -8.96 -0.25 0.60
C LEU A 169 -9.25 -1.73 0.33
N GLU A 170 -8.24 -2.55 0.04
CA GLU A 170 -8.40 -3.99 -0.12
C GLU A 170 -7.33 -4.76 0.67
N TRP A 171 -7.77 -5.74 1.44
CA TRP A 171 -6.93 -6.68 2.18
C TRP A 171 -7.11 -8.08 1.62
N VAL A 172 -6.01 -8.69 1.18
CA VAL A 172 -6.00 -10.04 0.61
C VAL A 172 -5.21 -10.97 1.52
N LYS A 173 -5.85 -12.08 1.87
CA LYS A 173 -5.27 -13.20 2.61
C LYS A 173 -5.15 -14.40 1.68
N VAL A 174 -4.00 -15.06 1.70
CA VAL A 174 -3.73 -16.22 0.85
C VAL A 174 -3.61 -17.46 1.73
N SER A 175 -4.33 -18.52 1.39
CA SER A 175 -4.25 -19.82 2.06
C SER A 175 -3.94 -20.92 1.04
N THR A 176 -2.86 -21.66 1.27
CA THR A 176 -2.47 -22.82 0.45
C THR A 176 -2.80 -24.14 1.14
N ILE A 177 -3.85 -24.16 1.97
CA ILE A 177 -4.36 -25.37 2.62
C ILE A 177 -4.88 -26.36 1.58
N SER A 178 -4.58 -27.65 1.74
CA SER A 178 -5.10 -28.71 0.88
C SER A 178 -6.48 -29.16 1.36
N GLU A 179 -7.26 -29.72 0.45
CA GLU A 179 -8.58 -30.28 0.73
C GLU A 179 -8.53 -31.32 1.86
N THR A 180 -7.63 -32.30 1.75
CA THR A 180 -7.45 -33.35 2.77
C THR A 180 -7.13 -32.78 4.14
N ARG A 181 -6.29 -31.74 4.21
CA ARG A 181 -5.93 -31.11 5.49
C ARG A 181 -7.12 -30.37 6.09
N LEU A 182 -7.89 -29.67 5.26
CA LEU A 182 -9.07 -28.94 5.69
C LEU A 182 -10.15 -29.91 6.20
N LEU A 183 -10.44 -30.98 5.47
CA LEU A 183 -11.40 -32.01 5.88
C LEU A 183 -11.00 -32.68 7.20
N PHE A 184 -9.71 -32.98 7.39
CA PHE A 184 -9.22 -33.53 8.65
C PHE A 184 -9.41 -32.56 9.82
N GLU A 185 -9.12 -31.28 9.61
CA GLU A 185 -9.36 -30.23 10.61
C GLU A 185 -10.85 -30.13 10.95
N MET A 186 -11.71 -30.11 9.93
CA MET A 186 -13.17 -30.09 10.07
C MET A 186 -13.65 -31.30 10.89
N ALA A 187 -13.21 -32.51 10.57
CA ALA A 187 -13.55 -33.73 11.32
C ALA A 187 -13.12 -33.62 12.79
N LYS A 188 -11.87 -33.19 13.05
CA LYS A 188 -11.35 -33.00 14.41
C LYS A 188 -12.19 -32.00 15.23
N LYS A 189 -12.78 -30.98 14.58
CA LYS A 189 -13.67 -29.98 15.20
C LYS A 189 -15.14 -30.40 15.21
N GLY A 190 -15.46 -31.64 14.87
CA GLY A 190 -16.82 -32.18 14.96
C GLY A 190 -17.76 -31.78 13.82
N TRP A 191 -17.23 -31.42 12.64
CA TRP A 191 -18.01 -31.15 11.42
C TRP A 191 -18.35 -32.43 10.62
N GLU A 192 -18.34 -33.61 11.26
CA GLU A 192 -18.33 -34.91 10.56
C GLU A 192 -19.59 -35.25 9.75
N ALA A 193 -19.35 -35.77 8.54
CA ALA A 193 -19.84 -37.08 8.13
C ALA A 193 -18.61 -38.00 7.90
N ASP A 194 -18.62 -39.21 8.48
CA ASP A 194 -17.52 -40.19 8.53
C ASP A 194 -16.67 -40.29 7.23
N SER A 195 -15.35 -40.03 7.34
CA SER A 195 -14.39 -40.46 6.32
C SER A 195 -13.03 -40.81 6.92
N ASP A 196 -12.67 -42.10 6.88
CA ASP A 196 -11.34 -42.63 7.19
C ASP A 196 -10.35 -42.30 6.05
N ALA A 197 -9.38 -41.42 6.30
CA ALA A 197 -8.25 -41.19 5.39
C ALA A 197 -6.92 -41.04 6.16
N GLU A 198 -5.89 -41.78 5.73
CA GLU A 198 -4.53 -41.67 6.27
C GLU A 198 -3.77 -40.47 5.67
N SER A 199 -3.10 -39.68 6.53
CA SER A 199 -2.46 -38.41 6.15
C SER A 199 -0.94 -38.51 5.96
N GLY A 200 -0.43 -37.92 4.87
CA GLY A 200 0.92 -37.35 4.82
C GLY A 200 0.89 -35.85 5.14
N GLU A 201 1.74 -35.37 6.04
CA GLU A 201 1.75 -33.97 6.49
C GLU A 201 2.28 -33.01 5.39
N GLU A 202 1.39 -32.33 4.66
CA GLU A 202 1.76 -31.11 3.90
C GLU A 202 1.75 -29.88 4.82
N ARG A 203 2.79 -29.04 4.73
CA ARG A 203 2.91 -27.81 5.54
C ARG A 203 1.99 -26.71 5.01
N THR A 204 1.07 -26.23 5.86
CA THR A 204 0.27 -25.01 5.60
C THR A 204 0.98 -23.80 6.21
N VAL A 205 0.98 -22.67 5.49
CA VAL A 205 1.58 -21.42 5.96
C VAL A 205 0.47 -20.46 6.38
N LEU A 206 -0.04 -20.60 7.60
CA LEU A 206 -1.00 -19.68 8.21
C LEU A 206 -0.30 -18.84 9.29
N ARG A 207 0.27 -17.70 8.90
CA ARG A 207 1.08 -16.78 9.73
C ARG A 207 0.36 -16.12 10.92
N ASN A 208 -0.89 -16.49 11.18
CA ASN A 208 -1.69 -16.00 12.29
C ASN A 208 -1.66 -16.91 13.51
N PHE A 209 -1.20 -18.15 13.36
CA PHE A 209 -1.28 -19.19 14.39
C PHE A 209 0.10 -19.78 14.76
N ASP A 210 1.16 -18.96 14.76
CA ASP A 210 2.46 -19.42 15.30
C ASP A 210 2.32 -19.69 16.81
N ASP A 211 2.73 -20.90 17.23
CA ASP A 211 2.65 -21.50 18.57
C ASP A 211 3.46 -20.71 19.64
N ASP A 212 2.92 -19.57 20.08
CA ASP A 212 3.40 -18.83 21.25
C ASP A 212 2.24 -18.62 22.23
N GLY A 213 1.88 -19.72 22.91
CA GLY A 213 1.30 -19.75 24.25
C GLY A 213 0.07 -18.89 24.52
N GLY A 214 -1.11 -19.47 24.34
CA GLY A 214 -2.37 -19.09 24.99
C GLY A 214 -3.42 -18.53 24.03
N SER A 215 -4.19 -19.44 23.43
CA SER A 215 -5.54 -19.12 22.96
C SER A 215 -6.40 -18.73 24.17
N ASP A 216 -7.36 -17.82 24.01
CA ASP A 216 -8.53 -17.81 24.90
C ASP A 216 -9.24 -19.15 24.69
N ASP A 217 -9.60 -19.83 25.78
CA ASP A 217 -10.21 -21.18 25.79
C ASP A 217 -11.59 -21.23 25.06
N GLU A 218 -12.16 -20.07 24.71
CA GLU A 218 -13.49 -19.95 24.09
C GLU A 218 -13.52 -20.23 22.57
N ASP A 219 -12.37 -20.16 21.89
CA ASP A 219 -12.27 -20.38 20.43
C ASP A 219 -11.52 -21.68 20.05
N GLU A 220 -11.26 -22.57 21.02
CA GLU A 220 -10.48 -23.79 20.79
C GLU A 220 -11.23 -24.78 19.87
N ASP A 221 -12.54 -24.64 19.67
CA ASP A 221 -13.36 -25.54 18.83
C ASP A 221 -13.59 -25.02 17.41
N GLU A 222 -13.11 -23.83 17.05
CA GLU A 222 -13.33 -23.24 15.72
C GLU A 222 -12.27 -23.68 14.70
N ILE A 223 -12.67 -23.78 13.42
CA ILE A 223 -11.76 -24.02 12.28
C ILE A 223 -10.89 -22.77 12.08
N GLU A 224 -9.59 -22.96 11.85
CA GLU A 224 -8.57 -21.91 11.71
C GLU A 224 -8.95 -20.85 10.66
N LEU A 225 -9.55 -21.28 9.53
CA LEU A 225 -10.03 -20.36 8.49
C LEU A 225 -11.20 -19.49 8.95
N VAL A 226 -12.10 -20.01 9.79
CA VAL A 226 -13.24 -19.24 10.31
C VAL A 226 -12.76 -18.23 11.35
N LYS A 227 -11.87 -18.66 12.24
CA LYS A 227 -11.20 -17.76 13.19
C LYS A 227 -10.46 -16.64 12.47
N LEU A 228 -9.73 -16.99 11.41
CA LEU A 228 -9.06 -16.03 10.53
C LEU A 228 -10.03 -15.02 9.90
N ALA A 229 -11.18 -15.48 9.38
CA ALA A 229 -12.20 -14.62 8.80
C ALA A 229 -12.79 -13.66 9.84
N SER A 230 -13.09 -14.18 11.04
CA SER A 230 -13.56 -13.40 12.19
C SER A 230 -12.55 -12.32 12.58
N ASP A 231 -11.27 -12.67 12.69
CA ASP A 231 -10.19 -11.75 13.06
C ASP A 231 -9.90 -10.70 11.97
N MET A 232 -9.95 -11.08 10.69
CA MET A 232 -9.88 -10.13 9.57
C MET A 232 -11.03 -9.12 9.65
N ARG A 233 -12.26 -9.58 9.92
CA ARG A 233 -13.42 -8.70 10.07
C ARG A 233 -13.29 -7.77 11.28
N LYS A 234 -12.87 -8.27 12.45
CA LYS A 234 -12.61 -7.45 13.64
C LYS A 234 -11.59 -6.35 13.36
N ALA A 235 -10.47 -6.69 12.72
CA ALA A 235 -9.41 -5.74 12.36
C ALA A 235 -9.86 -4.71 11.32
N ALA A 236 -10.58 -5.14 10.28
CA ALA A 236 -11.12 -4.26 9.25
C ALA A 236 -12.14 -3.28 9.85
N ASN A 237 -12.97 -3.74 10.78
CA ASN A 237 -13.94 -2.91 11.49
C ASN A 237 -13.28 -1.79 12.33
N ARG A 238 -12.02 -1.98 12.73
CA ARG A 238 -11.21 -0.98 13.48
C ARG A 238 -10.31 -0.13 12.61
N THR A 239 -10.23 -0.41 11.31
CA THR A 239 -9.37 0.34 10.38
C THR A 239 -10.22 1.17 9.44
N ARG A 240 -9.83 2.43 9.24
CA ARG A 240 -10.42 3.30 8.22
C ARG A 240 -9.33 3.76 7.27
N VAL A 241 -9.65 3.72 5.99
CA VAL A 241 -8.85 4.30 4.90
C VAL A 241 -9.80 5.21 4.13
N ARG A 242 -9.55 6.52 4.14
CA ARG A 242 -10.45 7.51 3.54
C ARG A 242 -11.92 7.33 4.00
N TYR A 243 -12.11 7.25 5.31
CA TYR A 243 -13.42 7.05 5.98
C TYR A 243 -14.13 5.71 5.69
N ARG A 244 -13.52 4.80 4.93
CA ARG A 244 -14.10 3.50 4.57
C ARG A 244 -13.34 2.34 5.19
N HIS A 245 -14.04 1.24 5.41
CA HIS A 245 -13.42 -0.03 5.75
C HIS A 245 -12.73 -0.65 4.53
N PRO A 246 -11.61 -1.35 4.74
CA PRO A 246 -11.02 -2.16 3.69
C PRO A 246 -11.93 -3.35 3.36
N ARG A 247 -12.07 -3.64 2.06
CA ARG A 247 -12.72 -4.86 1.57
C ARG A 247 -11.83 -6.06 1.86
N LEU A 248 -12.45 -7.16 2.28
CA LEU A 248 -11.73 -8.38 2.63
C LEU A 248 -11.84 -9.42 1.52
N ARG A 249 -10.69 -9.99 1.15
CA ARG A 249 -10.59 -11.08 0.18
C ARG A 249 -9.73 -12.22 0.72
N LEU A 250 -10.23 -13.44 0.61
CA LEU A 250 -9.53 -14.68 0.98
C LEU A 250 -9.38 -15.54 -0.28
N VAL A 251 -8.13 -15.85 -0.64
CA VAL A 251 -7.81 -16.64 -1.83
C VAL A 251 -7.29 -18.01 -1.39
N ILE A 252 -7.94 -19.08 -1.86
CA ILE A 252 -7.65 -20.47 -1.50
C ILE A 252 -7.44 -21.30 -2.79
N PRO A 253 -6.25 -21.24 -3.43
CA PRO A 253 -6.06 -21.80 -4.77
C PRO A 253 -6.13 -23.33 -4.84
N LYS A 254 -5.90 -24.03 -3.73
CA LYS A 254 -5.84 -25.50 -3.66
C LYS A 254 -7.18 -26.16 -3.32
N ILE A 255 -8.26 -25.39 -3.25
CA ILE A 255 -9.61 -25.86 -2.95
C ILE A 255 -10.51 -25.48 -4.12
N GLU A 256 -11.23 -26.44 -4.69
CA GLU A 256 -12.23 -26.19 -5.73
C GLU A 256 -13.64 -26.18 -5.13
N GLU A 257 -14.47 -25.21 -5.54
CA GLU A 257 -15.85 -25.09 -5.06
C GLU A 257 -16.75 -26.10 -5.78
N GLY A 258 -17.61 -26.80 -5.03
CA GLY A 258 -18.51 -27.83 -5.56
C GLY A 258 -17.98 -29.27 -5.51
N GLU A 259 -16.73 -29.50 -5.09
CA GLU A 259 -16.16 -30.85 -4.96
C GLU A 259 -16.56 -31.53 -3.64
N SER A 260 -16.53 -30.80 -2.52
CA SER A 260 -16.96 -31.26 -1.21
C SER A 260 -18.05 -30.35 -0.64
N ARG A 261 -19.18 -30.96 -0.27
CA ARG A 261 -20.31 -30.25 0.33
C ARG A 261 -19.93 -29.62 1.66
N GLU A 262 -19.14 -30.32 2.46
CA GLU A 262 -18.68 -29.88 3.77
C GLU A 262 -17.84 -28.60 3.62
N ILE A 263 -16.87 -28.62 2.70
CA ILE A 263 -16.04 -27.45 2.39
C ILE A 263 -16.91 -26.32 1.85
N ASP A 264 -17.86 -26.58 0.95
CA ASP A 264 -18.75 -25.55 0.43
C ASP A 264 -19.59 -24.88 1.53
N ASP A 265 -20.04 -25.65 2.53
CA ASP A 265 -20.75 -25.12 3.69
C ASP A 265 -19.83 -24.25 4.57
N LEU A 266 -18.56 -24.64 4.73
CA LEU A 266 -17.53 -23.80 5.35
C LEU A 266 -17.30 -22.50 4.56
N LEU A 267 -17.16 -22.56 3.23
CA LEU A 267 -16.96 -21.39 2.38
C LEU A 267 -18.13 -20.40 2.51
N LYS A 268 -19.37 -20.89 2.66
CA LYS A 268 -20.54 -20.04 2.97
C LYS A 268 -20.41 -19.35 4.34
N VAL A 269 -19.93 -20.06 5.36
CA VAL A 269 -19.66 -19.47 6.68
C VAL A 269 -18.62 -18.35 6.57
N LEU A 270 -17.53 -18.56 5.85
CA LEU A 270 -16.50 -17.53 5.62
C LEU A 270 -17.09 -16.28 4.95
N ARG A 271 -17.98 -16.47 3.95
CA ARG A 271 -18.66 -15.36 3.26
C ARG A 271 -19.64 -14.59 4.15
N ASN A 272 -20.19 -15.20 5.20
CA ASN A 272 -21.05 -14.50 6.17
C ASN A 272 -20.28 -13.44 6.99
N TYR A 273 -18.95 -13.52 7.05
CA TYR A 273 -18.09 -12.46 7.57
C TYR A 273 -17.84 -11.34 6.54
N ASP A 274 -18.64 -11.26 5.47
CA ASP A 274 -18.54 -10.28 4.38
C ASP A 274 -17.17 -10.32 3.65
N ILE A 275 -16.56 -11.51 3.61
CA ILE A 275 -15.29 -11.75 2.93
C ILE A 275 -15.57 -12.34 1.54
N THR A 276 -14.93 -11.78 0.52
CA THR A 276 -14.92 -12.40 -0.81
C THR A 276 -13.99 -13.61 -0.80
N VAL A 277 -14.51 -14.81 -1.02
CA VAL A 277 -13.71 -16.04 -1.06
C VAL A 277 -13.54 -16.49 -2.51
N GLU A 278 -12.29 -16.64 -2.94
CA GLU A 278 -11.91 -17.07 -4.29
C GLU A 278 -11.15 -18.41 -4.21
N CYS A 279 -11.64 -19.41 -4.95
CA CYS A 279 -11.20 -20.80 -4.90
C CYS A 279 -10.63 -21.25 -6.26
N GLY A 280 -9.81 -22.29 -6.20
CA GLY A 280 -9.27 -23.00 -7.37
C GLY A 280 -8.17 -22.26 -8.13
N GLU A 281 -7.68 -22.88 -9.20
CA GLU A 281 -6.68 -22.26 -10.08
C GLU A 281 -7.23 -21.02 -10.80
N SER A 282 -8.56 -20.95 -10.95
CA SER A 282 -9.24 -19.77 -11.51
C SER A 282 -9.03 -18.52 -10.64
N ALA A 283 -8.82 -18.66 -9.33
CA ALA A 283 -8.48 -17.55 -8.44
C ALA A 283 -7.08 -16.96 -8.70
N LEU A 284 -6.21 -17.70 -9.40
CA LEU A 284 -4.90 -17.24 -9.87
C LEU A 284 -4.96 -16.57 -11.26
N SER A 285 -6.15 -16.57 -11.88
CA SER A 285 -6.41 -16.03 -13.22
C SER A 285 -7.18 -14.70 -13.14
N SER A 286 -6.85 -13.79 -14.05
CA SER A 286 -7.12 -12.34 -14.00
C SER A 286 -8.61 -11.95 -13.96
N ARG A 287 -8.96 -10.94 -13.12
CA ARG A 287 -10.16 -10.07 -13.25
C ARG A 287 -9.93 -8.84 -14.14
N VAL A 288 -8.70 -8.63 -14.62
CA VAL A 288 -8.36 -7.57 -15.56
C VAL A 288 -8.74 -8.07 -16.96
N GLY A 289 -9.86 -7.56 -17.49
CA GLY A 289 -10.33 -7.80 -18.85
C GLY A 289 -9.41 -7.17 -19.92
N GLY A 290 -8.16 -7.62 -19.97
CA GLY A 290 -7.29 -7.48 -21.13
C GLY A 290 -7.09 -8.87 -21.71
N ASN A 291 -7.44 -9.05 -22.99
CA ASN A 291 -7.17 -10.30 -23.70
C ASN A 291 -5.67 -10.64 -23.58
N ASP A 292 -5.35 -11.77 -22.95
CA ASP A 292 -4.00 -12.36 -22.94
C ASP A 292 -3.48 -12.72 -24.36
N ASP A 293 -4.30 -12.54 -25.41
CA ASP A 293 -3.95 -12.77 -26.81
C ASP A 293 -3.15 -11.63 -27.47
N ASP A 294 -2.93 -10.49 -26.80
CA ASP A 294 -2.07 -9.40 -27.31
C ASP A 294 -0.69 -9.35 -26.61
N ALA A 295 -0.18 -10.54 -26.24
CA ALA A 295 1.14 -10.76 -25.65
C ALA A 295 2.30 -10.64 -26.68
N THR A 296 2.20 -9.69 -27.61
CA THR A 296 3.28 -9.38 -28.56
C THR A 296 3.58 -7.89 -28.58
N THR A 297 4.00 -7.30 -27.44
CA THR A 297 4.99 -6.18 -27.36
C THR A 297 5.10 -5.48 -26.00
N ALA A 298 4.32 -5.82 -24.97
CA ALA A 298 4.48 -5.19 -23.65
C ALA A 298 5.72 -5.74 -22.92
N THR A 299 6.67 -4.87 -22.58
CA THR A 299 7.83 -5.21 -21.75
C THR A 299 7.37 -5.72 -20.38
N ALA A 300 8.19 -6.55 -19.70
CA ALA A 300 7.88 -7.06 -18.36
C ALA A 300 7.54 -5.93 -17.35
N GLU A 301 8.06 -4.70 -17.56
CA GLU A 301 7.72 -3.50 -16.78
C GLU A 301 6.28 -3.02 -17.00
N GLY A 302 5.77 -3.12 -18.23
CA GLY A 302 4.40 -2.74 -18.61
C GLY A 302 3.33 -3.45 -17.78
N HIS A 303 3.56 -4.73 -17.48
CA HIS A 303 2.67 -5.59 -16.70
C HIS A 303 2.73 -5.35 -15.18
N LEU A 304 3.53 -4.41 -14.68
CA LEU A 304 3.62 -4.10 -13.24
C LEU A 304 3.12 -2.69 -12.91
N HIS A 305 2.81 -1.86 -13.92
CA HIS A 305 2.38 -0.48 -13.69
C HIS A 305 1.06 -0.37 -12.92
N HIS A 306 0.14 -1.31 -13.09
CA HIS A 306 -1.15 -1.30 -12.39
C HIS A 306 -1.01 -1.57 -10.88
N LEU A 307 0.11 -2.19 -10.46
CA LEU A 307 0.45 -2.36 -9.05
C LEU A 307 0.95 -1.09 -8.38
N LEU A 308 1.37 -0.08 -9.15
CA LEU A 308 1.81 1.19 -8.57
C LEU A 308 0.64 1.86 -7.84
N PRO A 309 0.89 2.52 -6.69
CA PRO A 309 -0.11 3.36 -6.04
C PRO A 309 -0.74 4.33 -7.04
N ALA A 310 -2.06 4.50 -6.95
CA ALA A 310 -2.81 5.36 -7.84
C ALA A 310 -3.37 6.56 -7.04
N PRO A 311 -2.50 7.47 -6.54
CA PRO A 311 -2.89 8.53 -5.61
C PRO A 311 -3.96 9.47 -6.17
N PHE A 312 -4.09 9.55 -7.50
CA PHE A 312 -4.99 10.44 -8.22
C PHE A 312 -6.27 9.75 -8.72
N LYS A 313 -6.45 8.44 -8.49
CA LYS A 313 -7.59 7.64 -8.99
C LYS A 313 -8.95 8.24 -8.65
N SER A 314 -9.04 8.90 -7.50
CA SER A 314 -10.29 9.49 -6.98
C SER A 314 -10.39 11.00 -7.21
N PHE A 315 -9.49 11.63 -7.95
CA PHE A 315 -9.50 13.08 -8.14
C PHE A 315 -10.73 13.52 -8.93
N THR A 316 -11.36 14.59 -8.46
CA THR A 316 -12.45 15.25 -9.19
C THR A 316 -11.91 16.05 -10.38
N SER A 317 -12.73 16.27 -11.40
CA SER A 317 -12.35 17.07 -12.58
C SER A 317 -11.91 18.49 -12.23
N THR A 318 -12.44 19.03 -11.13
CA THR A 318 -12.04 20.31 -10.55
C THR A 318 -11.45 20.07 -9.17
N LEU A 319 -10.26 20.62 -8.90
CA LEU A 319 -9.55 20.48 -7.64
C LEU A 319 -9.59 21.78 -6.84
N ASN A 320 -9.87 21.65 -5.54
CA ASN A 320 -9.80 22.75 -4.59
C ASN A 320 -8.39 22.81 -3.99
N VAL A 321 -7.64 23.86 -4.31
CA VAL A 321 -6.23 24.00 -3.95
C VAL A 321 -6.08 24.77 -2.64
N ASP A 322 -5.52 24.11 -1.63
CA ASP A 322 -5.20 24.74 -0.35
C ASP A 322 -4.03 25.74 -0.49
N CYS A 323 -3.98 26.72 0.41
CA CYS A 323 -2.94 27.74 0.46
C CYS A 323 -1.52 27.16 0.56
N THR A 324 -1.35 26.01 1.22
CA THR A 324 -0.03 25.37 1.31
C THR A 324 0.50 24.89 -0.04
N LEU A 325 -0.38 24.43 -0.94
CA LEU A 325 0.01 24.04 -2.30
C LEU A 325 0.09 25.24 -3.24
N LEU A 326 -0.72 26.28 -3.05
CA LEU A 326 -0.53 27.55 -3.76
C LEU A 326 0.88 28.12 -3.51
N LEU A 327 1.39 28.05 -2.27
CA LEU A 327 2.76 28.42 -1.95
C LEU A 327 3.79 27.54 -2.66
N ALA A 328 3.55 26.22 -2.72
CA ALA A 328 4.44 25.31 -3.44
C ALA A 328 4.53 25.63 -4.93
N LEU A 329 3.40 26.00 -5.54
CA LEU A 329 3.26 26.37 -6.95
C LEU A 329 3.92 27.70 -7.35
N VAL A 330 4.33 28.54 -6.40
CA VAL A 330 5.02 29.78 -6.72
C VAL A 330 6.40 29.89 -6.10
N SER A 331 6.75 29.00 -5.17
CA SER A 331 8.02 29.04 -4.43
C SER A 331 9.23 28.90 -5.37
N ASP A 332 10.24 29.75 -5.17
CA ASP A 332 11.52 29.63 -5.90
C ASP A 332 12.14 28.24 -5.68
N VAL A 333 12.04 27.71 -4.45
CA VAL A 333 12.55 26.37 -4.08
C VAL A 333 12.03 25.30 -5.03
N SER A 334 10.78 25.40 -5.48
CA SER A 334 10.17 24.40 -6.35
C SER A 334 10.47 24.63 -7.84
N HIS A 335 10.79 25.87 -8.24
CA HIS A 335 10.91 26.26 -9.65
C HIS A 335 12.34 26.33 -10.18
N PHE A 336 13.33 26.49 -9.31
CA PHE A 336 14.74 26.65 -9.71
C PHE A 336 15.61 25.49 -9.23
N LYS A 337 16.43 24.94 -10.14
CA LYS A 337 17.33 23.80 -9.88
C LYS A 337 18.55 24.22 -9.05
N ASN A 338 19.04 25.43 -9.31
CA ASN A 338 20.32 25.92 -8.80
C ASN A 338 20.13 27.11 -7.87
N ILE A 339 19.64 26.82 -6.67
CA ILE A 339 19.65 27.79 -5.57
C ILE A 339 20.82 27.44 -4.66
N GLU A 340 21.76 28.38 -4.52
CA GLU A 340 22.91 28.20 -3.64
C GLU A 340 22.47 28.26 -2.17
N PRO A 341 22.80 27.25 -1.34
CA PRO A 341 22.46 27.28 0.07
C PRO A 341 23.16 28.47 0.76
N SER A 342 22.38 29.42 1.27
CA SER A 342 22.90 30.50 2.10
C SER A 342 22.80 30.14 3.59
N PRO A 343 23.81 30.45 4.43
CA PRO A 343 23.72 30.30 5.88
C PRO A 343 22.65 31.22 6.52
N GLU A 344 22.17 32.21 5.77
CA GLU A 344 21.06 33.07 6.19
C GLU A 344 19.71 32.36 6.13
N TYR A 345 19.59 31.35 5.25
CA TYR A 345 18.38 30.57 5.11
C TYR A 345 18.12 29.74 6.35
N HIS A 346 16.83 29.57 6.66
CA HIS A 346 16.43 28.66 7.71
C HIS A 346 16.84 27.22 7.36
N ARG A 347 17.27 26.43 8.35
CA ARG A 347 17.72 25.03 8.15
C ARG A 347 16.69 24.16 7.41
N ALA A 348 15.40 24.46 7.59
CA ALA A 348 14.32 23.79 6.87
C ALA A 348 14.37 24.04 5.35
N ILE A 349 14.71 25.27 4.92
CA ILE A 349 14.86 25.62 3.50
C ILE A 349 16.06 24.89 2.91
N ILE A 350 17.19 24.84 3.62
CA ILE A 350 18.39 24.13 3.16
C ILE A 350 18.08 22.64 2.91
N ARG A 351 17.38 21.99 3.84
CA ARG A 351 16.91 20.61 3.65
C ARG A 351 15.94 20.45 2.48
N GLN A 352 15.05 21.42 2.27
CA GLN A 352 14.14 21.41 1.13
C GLN A 352 14.92 21.51 -0.19
N LEU A 353 15.98 22.33 -0.26
CA LEU A 353 16.86 22.45 -1.44
C LEU A 353 17.61 21.14 -1.73
N GLU A 354 18.15 20.48 -0.69
CA GLU A 354 18.80 19.17 -0.83
C GLU A 354 17.84 18.14 -1.42
N PHE A 355 16.62 18.06 -0.89
CA PHE A 355 15.61 17.13 -1.38
C PHE A 355 15.12 17.47 -2.79
N GLU A 356 14.97 18.75 -3.13
CA GLU A 356 14.51 19.17 -4.45
C GLU A 356 15.50 18.82 -5.56
N ARG A 357 16.81 18.88 -5.28
CA ARG A 357 17.86 18.51 -6.23
C ARG A 357 17.78 17.05 -6.63
N GLU A 358 17.39 16.17 -5.71
CA GLU A 358 17.22 14.74 -5.99
C GLU A 358 15.85 14.43 -6.60
N ARG A 359 14.78 15.06 -6.08
CA ARG A 359 13.38 14.75 -6.45
C ARG A 359 12.52 16.02 -6.51
N PRO A 360 12.49 16.70 -7.68
CA PRO A 360 11.74 17.94 -7.87
C PRO A 360 10.24 17.77 -7.63
N LEU A 361 9.66 18.53 -6.71
CA LEU A 361 8.27 18.40 -6.30
C LEU A 361 7.28 18.69 -7.43
N LEU A 362 7.55 19.72 -8.22
CA LEU A 362 6.65 20.10 -9.32
C LEU A 362 6.51 18.98 -10.33
N ALA A 363 7.62 18.54 -10.92
CA ALA A 363 7.61 17.53 -11.97
C ALA A 363 7.19 16.12 -11.49
N THR A 364 7.47 15.76 -10.24
CA THR A 364 7.25 14.39 -9.76
C THR A 364 5.95 14.18 -8.98
N GLU A 365 5.32 15.24 -8.45
CA GLU A 365 4.08 15.13 -7.68
C GLU A 365 3.01 16.14 -8.09
N LEU A 366 3.31 17.45 -8.15
CA LEU A 366 2.27 18.46 -8.33
C LEU A 366 1.74 18.55 -9.78
N TRP A 367 2.62 18.45 -10.78
CA TRP A 367 2.20 18.42 -12.18
C TRP A 367 1.35 17.18 -12.50
N PRO A 368 1.78 15.95 -12.15
CA PRO A 368 0.91 14.78 -12.31
C PRO A 368 -0.43 14.88 -11.57
N ALA A 369 -0.48 15.57 -10.42
CA ALA A 369 -1.70 15.75 -9.64
C ALA A 369 -2.67 16.80 -10.22
N MET A 370 -2.18 17.80 -10.96
CA MET A 370 -2.96 18.96 -11.40
C MET A 370 -3.21 19.02 -12.92
N GLU A 371 -2.39 18.35 -13.72
CA GLU A 371 -2.52 18.35 -15.18
C GLU A 371 -3.88 17.79 -15.62
N GLY A 372 -4.57 18.49 -16.52
CA GLY A 372 -5.89 18.08 -17.00
C GLY A 372 -7.06 18.36 -16.05
N HIS A 373 -6.80 18.96 -14.88
CA HIS A 373 -7.84 19.36 -13.92
C HIS A 373 -8.08 20.87 -13.94
N ASP A 374 -9.32 21.30 -13.71
CA ASP A 374 -9.64 22.69 -13.39
C ASP A 374 -9.16 23.00 -11.96
N LEU A 375 -8.52 24.15 -11.75
CA LEU A 375 -8.03 24.55 -10.43
C LEU A 375 -8.85 25.70 -9.86
N VAL A 376 -9.35 25.52 -8.64
CA VAL A 376 -10.05 26.56 -7.86
C VAL A 376 -9.42 26.73 -6.49
N CYS A 377 -9.55 27.89 -5.88
CA CYS A 377 -9.22 28.08 -4.46
C CYS A 377 -10.12 29.16 -3.84
N THR A 378 -10.28 29.10 -2.53
CA THR A 378 -11.17 30.04 -1.81
C THR A 378 -10.60 31.46 -1.78
N ASP A 379 -11.48 32.44 -1.60
CA ASP A 379 -11.08 33.85 -1.50
C ASP A 379 -10.23 34.13 -0.25
N GLU A 380 -10.45 33.42 0.86
CA GLU A 380 -9.56 33.50 2.03
C GLU A 380 -8.19 32.89 1.75
N ALA A 381 -8.11 31.77 1.03
CA ALA A 381 -6.84 31.18 0.62
C ALA A 381 -6.07 32.11 -0.32
N THR A 382 -6.76 32.68 -1.32
CA THR A 382 -6.18 33.67 -2.24
C THR A 382 -5.67 34.91 -1.49
N ARG A 383 -6.47 35.46 -0.57
CA ARG A 383 -6.09 36.63 0.24
C ARG A 383 -4.86 36.32 1.10
N ARG A 384 -4.87 35.18 1.80
CA ARG A 384 -3.75 34.77 2.64
C ARG A 384 -2.48 34.51 1.84
N MET A 385 -2.61 33.87 0.69
CA MET A 385 -1.52 33.62 -0.24
C MET A 385 -0.83 34.93 -0.64
N ARG A 386 -1.62 35.93 -1.06
CA ARG A 386 -1.13 37.27 -1.41
C ARG A 386 -0.46 37.97 -0.25
N GLU A 387 -1.05 37.92 0.95
CA GLU A 387 -0.43 38.49 2.16
C GLU A 387 0.96 37.89 2.42
N ILE A 388 1.07 36.56 2.35
CA ILE A 388 2.34 35.84 2.60
C ILE A 388 3.38 36.25 1.55
N VAL A 389 3.07 36.12 0.26
CA VAL A 389 4.01 36.42 -0.83
C VAL A 389 4.40 37.90 -0.85
N ASN A 390 3.48 38.83 -0.58
CA ASN A 390 3.82 40.25 -0.51
C ASN A 390 4.73 40.58 0.67
N THR A 391 4.66 39.80 1.75
CA THR A 391 5.44 40.04 2.98
C THR A 391 6.82 39.38 2.96
N ILE A 392 6.91 38.17 2.40
CA ILE A 392 8.09 37.30 2.46
C ILE A 392 8.43 36.62 1.12
N GLY A 393 7.87 37.06 0.01
CA GLY A 393 8.18 36.52 -1.31
C GLY A 393 9.30 37.30 -2.01
N THR A 394 10.09 36.60 -2.83
CA THR A 394 10.98 37.21 -3.82
C THR A 394 10.19 37.84 -4.97
N GLU A 395 10.87 38.58 -5.84
CA GLU A 395 10.21 39.21 -6.99
C GLU A 395 9.67 38.18 -7.99
N THR A 396 10.38 37.06 -8.17
CA THR A 396 9.94 35.93 -9.00
C THR A 396 8.75 35.21 -8.38
N GLU A 397 8.72 35.00 -7.06
CA GLU A 397 7.58 34.41 -6.34
C GLU A 397 6.32 35.31 -6.44
N LYS A 398 6.48 36.63 -6.31
CA LYS A 398 5.40 37.61 -6.53
C LYS A 398 4.89 37.56 -7.97
N ARG A 399 5.79 37.56 -8.94
CA ARG A 399 5.41 37.51 -10.35
C ARG A 399 4.68 36.22 -10.71
N ARG A 400 5.14 35.05 -10.23
CA ARG A 400 4.42 33.79 -10.41
C ARG A 400 3.04 33.84 -9.75
N THR A 401 2.90 34.50 -8.61
CA THR A 401 1.60 34.69 -7.94
C THR A 401 0.63 35.54 -8.79
N GLU A 402 1.09 36.63 -9.39
CA GLU A 402 0.28 37.44 -10.31
C GLU A 402 -0.22 36.64 -11.52
N ILE A 403 0.65 35.82 -12.10
CA ILE A 403 0.31 34.95 -13.24
C ILE A 403 -0.65 33.85 -12.80
N LEU A 404 -0.43 33.23 -11.63
CA LEU A 404 -1.25 32.16 -11.06
C LEU A 404 -2.72 32.57 -10.90
N PHE A 405 -2.97 33.81 -10.47
CA PHE A 405 -4.32 34.34 -10.28
C PHE A 405 -4.83 35.18 -11.45
N GLY A 406 -4.02 35.40 -12.49
CA GLY A 406 -4.41 36.16 -13.67
C GLY A 406 -4.55 37.66 -13.43
N ASP A 407 -3.74 38.23 -12.54
CA ASP A 407 -3.76 39.67 -12.22
C ASP A 407 -3.14 40.56 -13.30
N THR A 408 -2.46 39.96 -14.28
CA THR A 408 -1.78 40.72 -15.33
C THR A 408 -2.79 41.43 -16.24
N PRO A 409 -2.66 42.76 -16.43
CA PRO A 409 -3.58 43.53 -17.27
C PRO A 409 -3.68 42.99 -18.70
N SER A 410 -4.90 42.93 -19.24
CA SER A 410 -5.20 42.38 -20.57
C SER A 410 -4.44 43.05 -21.73
N GLU A 411 -3.88 44.25 -21.55
CA GLU A 411 -3.15 45.01 -22.57
C GLU A 411 -1.69 44.56 -22.74
N SER A 412 -1.07 43.95 -21.72
CA SER A 412 0.28 43.37 -21.81
C SER A 412 0.32 41.94 -22.36
N ARG A 413 -0.86 41.34 -22.61
CA ARG A 413 -1.04 39.94 -23.04
C ARG A 413 -0.81 39.77 -24.55
N GLY A 414 0.22 40.41 -25.08
CA GLY A 414 0.57 40.33 -26.49
C GLY A 414 0.95 38.90 -26.87
N THR A 415 0.04 38.16 -27.50
CA THR A 415 0.20 36.85 -28.17
C THR A 415 0.85 35.69 -27.38
N LYS A 416 1.46 35.92 -26.22
CA LYS A 416 2.07 34.91 -25.35
C LYS A 416 0.99 34.24 -24.50
N SER A 417 1.01 32.91 -24.47
CA SER A 417 0.15 32.12 -23.58
C SER A 417 0.55 32.33 -22.11
N VAL A 418 -0.39 32.30 -21.18
CA VAL A 418 -0.14 32.38 -19.71
C VAL A 418 0.91 31.36 -19.27
N ILE A 419 0.88 30.17 -19.88
CA ILE A 419 1.85 29.09 -19.63
C ILE A 419 3.27 29.51 -20.06
N GLN A 420 3.41 30.27 -21.14
CA GLN A 420 4.72 30.75 -21.60
C GLN A 420 5.32 31.76 -20.63
N GLU A 421 4.52 32.70 -20.12
CA GLU A 421 4.98 33.64 -19.09
C GLU A 421 5.39 32.91 -17.80
N PHE A 422 4.62 31.88 -17.42
CA PHE A 422 4.95 31.06 -16.25
C PHE A 422 6.23 30.23 -16.46
N GLN A 423 6.42 29.70 -17.66
CA GLN A 423 7.62 28.95 -18.06
C GLN A 423 8.89 29.80 -18.02
N GLU A 424 8.82 31.10 -18.37
CA GLU A 424 9.95 32.04 -18.27
C GLU A 424 10.46 32.20 -16.83
N LEU A 425 9.66 31.79 -15.82
CA LEU A 425 9.98 31.86 -14.39
C LEU A 425 10.26 30.48 -13.78
N SER A 426 10.57 29.45 -14.58
CA SER A 426 10.89 28.10 -14.08
C SER A 426 11.95 27.38 -14.90
N ASP A 427 12.83 26.65 -14.19
CA ASP A 427 13.80 25.72 -14.79
C ASP A 427 13.19 24.35 -15.16
N TYR A 428 11.95 24.10 -14.75
CA TYR A 428 11.20 22.89 -15.04
C TYR A 428 10.17 23.17 -16.12
N GLU A 429 9.91 22.17 -16.97
CA GLU A 429 8.87 22.26 -17.98
C GLU A 429 7.50 22.34 -17.32
N ILE A 430 6.70 23.32 -17.74
CA ILE A 430 5.33 23.52 -17.29
C ILE A 430 4.40 22.73 -18.22
N PRO A 431 3.53 21.86 -17.69
CA PRO A 431 2.63 21.07 -18.53
C PRO A 431 1.71 21.95 -19.37
N PRO A 432 1.55 21.67 -20.67
CA PRO A 432 0.71 22.48 -21.56
C PRO A 432 -0.78 22.39 -21.21
N GLN A 433 -1.20 21.32 -20.54
CA GLN A 433 -2.58 21.10 -20.09
C GLN A 433 -2.83 21.58 -18.65
N LEU A 434 -1.91 22.33 -18.05
CA LEU A 434 -2.12 22.94 -16.74
C LEU A 434 -3.17 24.07 -16.86
N THR A 435 -4.28 23.95 -16.14
CA THR A 435 -5.35 24.96 -16.19
C THR A 435 -4.96 26.20 -15.38
N MET A 436 -4.64 27.28 -16.09
CA MET A 436 -4.26 28.58 -15.52
C MET A 436 -5.09 29.70 -16.15
N PRO A 437 -5.53 30.73 -15.38
CA PRO A 437 -5.26 30.94 -13.95
C PRO A 437 -6.13 30.09 -13.02
N VAL A 438 -5.69 29.93 -11.76
CA VAL A 438 -6.49 29.32 -10.69
C VAL A 438 -7.66 30.24 -10.36
N LYS A 439 -8.89 29.72 -10.41
CA LYS A 439 -10.11 30.51 -10.22
C LYS A 439 -10.38 30.72 -8.72
N THR A 440 -10.50 31.97 -8.30
CA THR A 440 -10.91 32.30 -6.93
C THR A 440 -12.42 32.20 -6.76
N VAL A 441 -12.88 31.49 -5.73
CA VAL A 441 -14.31 31.28 -5.42
C VAL A 441 -14.70 31.86 -4.06
N LYS A 442 -15.94 32.33 -3.94
CA LYS A 442 -16.50 32.82 -2.67
C LYS A 442 -17.01 31.66 -1.83
N ALA A 443 -16.17 31.16 -0.91
CA ALA A 443 -16.47 29.94 -0.16
C ALA A 443 -17.58 30.14 0.86
N LYS A 444 -17.53 31.25 1.61
CA LYS A 444 -18.41 31.52 2.75
C LYS A 444 -19.90 31.36 2.44
N SER A 445 -20.40 32.03 1.39
CA SER A 445 -21.83 31.98 1.06
C SER A 445 -22.33 30.58 0.68
N LEU A 446 -21.47 29.76 0.08
CA LEU A 446 -21.82 28.39 -0.27
C LEU A 446 -21.79 27.47 0.94
N ILE A 447 -20.81 27.64 1.83
CA ILE A 447 -20.72 26.89 3.08
C ILE A 447 -21.94 27.21 3.97
N ASP A 448 -22.23 28.49 4.18
CA ASP A 448 -23.37 28.93 5.00
C ASP A 448 -24.69 28.36 4.44
N SER A 449 -24.90 28.45 3.13
CA SER A 449 -26.10 27.89 2.47
C SER A 449 -26.18 26.35 2.57
N ALA A 450 -25.06 25.66 2.47
CA ALA A 450 -25.01 24.19 2.58
C ALA A 450 -25.32 23.72 4.01
N ILE A 451 -24.88 24.48 5.02
CA ILE A 451 -25.20 24.25 6.43
C ILE A 451 -26.70 24.45 6.67
N GLU A 452 -27.28 25.55 6.19
CA GLU A 452 -28.72 25.83 6.30
C GLU A 452 -29.58 24.76 5.62
N GLN A 453 -29.10 24.20 4.50
CA GLN A 453 -29.77 23.13 3.75
C GLN A 453 -29.54 21.73 4.36
N GLY A 454 -28.74 21.60 5.42
CA GLY A 454 -28.43 20.31 6.03
C GLY A 454 -27.63 19.36 5.14
N LYS A 455 -26.81 19.88 4.21
CA LYS A 455 -26.00 19.06 3.30
C LYS A 455 -24.77 18.45 3.95
N LEU A 456 -24.31 19.00 5.08
CA LEU A 456 -23.19 18.47 5.84
C LEU A 456 -23.68 17.58 6.98
N PRO A 457 -22.96 16.48 7.29
CA PRO A 457 -23.30 15.61 8.41
C PRO A 457 -23.09 16.35 9.74
N PRO A 458 -23.89 16.09 10.80
CA PRO A 458 -23.87 16.85 12.05
C PRO A 458 -22.49 17.03 12.69
N VAL A 459 -21.56 16.09 12.46
CA VAL A 459 -20.16 16.15 12.92
C VAL A 459 -19.40 17.38 12.44
N PHE A 460 -19.85 18.04 11.35
CA PHE A 460 -19.21 19.24 10.82
C PHE A 460 -19.03 20.33 11.90
N GLN A 461 -19.95 20.42 12.86
CA GLN A 461 -19.89 21.42 13.94
C GLN A 461 -18.63 21.23 14.79
N LYS A 462 -18.27 19.98 15.09
CA LYS A 462 -17.06 19.62 15.84
C LYS A 462 -15.78 19.86 15.06
N VAL A 463 -15.82 19.61 13.76
CA VAL A 463 -14.71 19.95 12.89
C VAL A 463 -14.53 21.48 12.82
N ALA A 464 -15.61 22.25 12.70
CA ALA A 464 -15.55 23.71 12.60
C ALA A 464 -14.95 24.39 13.84
N GLU A 465 -15.18 23.84 15.04
CA GLU A 465 -14.67 24.37 16.32
C GLU A 465 -13.13 24.44 16.38
N VAL A 466 -12.42 23.56 15.67
CA VAL A 466 -10.94 23.45 15.75
C VAL A 466 -10.20 24.09 14.58
N LEU A 467 -10.89 24.42 13.49
CA LEU A 467 -10.25 24.92 12.27
C LEU A 467 -10.05 26.44 12.33
N SER A 468 -8.87 26.88 11.89
CA SER A 468 -8.64 28.30 11.60
C SER A 468 -9.54 28.77 10.45
N ASN A 469 -9.80 30.08 10.34
CA ASN A 469 -10.67 30.64 9.29
C ASN A 469 -10.29 30.19 7.86
N ILE A 470 -9.00 30.09 7.56
CA ILE A 470 -8.52 29.64 6.25
C ILE A 470 -8.75 28.15 6.03
N ASN A 471 -8.43 27.32 7.02
CA ASN A 471 -8.65 25.88 6.92
C ASN A 471 -10.14 25.58 6.84
N HIS A 472 -10.94 26.27 7.64
CA HIS A 472 -12.40 26.19 7.57
C HIS A 472 -12.87 26.49 6.15
N SER A 473 -12.47 27.61 5.54
CA SER A 473 -12.96 27.93 4.20
C SER A 473 -12.52 26.91 3.16
N VAL A 474 -11.26 26.49 3.15
CA VAL A 474 -10.73 25.53 2.17
C VAL A 474 -11.37 24.15 2.33
N PHE A 475 -11.28 23.54 3.50
CA PHE A 475 -11.72 22.15 3.70
C PHE A 475 -13.24 22.02 3.66
N PHE A 476 -14.00 22.99 4.20
CA PHE A 476 -15.47 22.95 4.09
C PHE A 476 -15.93 23.23 2.67
N TYR A 477 -15.26 24.12 1.92
CA TYR A 477 -15.60 24.32 0.52
C TYR A 477 -15.46 23.02 -0.29
N GLY A 478 -14.35 22.29 -0.09
CA GLY A 478 -14.18 20.95 -0.68
C GLY A 478 -15.28 19.98 -0.23
N TRP A 479 -15.60 19.96 1.05
CA TRP A 479 -16.63 19.08 1.61
C TRP A 479 -18.02 19.33 1.01
N VAL A 480 -18.47 20.58 0.98
CA VAL A 480 -19.83 20.93 0.53
C VAL A 480 -20.00 20.81 -0.98
N THR A 481 -18.92 20.92 -1.74
CA THR A 481 -18.93 20.81 -3.21
C THR A 481 -18.64 19.40 -3.69
N GLY A 482 -18.19 18.51 -2.81
CA GLY A 482 -17.70 17.17 -3.18
C GLY A 482 -16.41 17.20 -4.00
N MET A 483 -15.68 18.32 -4.01
CA MET A 483 -14.41 18.44 -4.72
C MET A 483 -13.28 17.84 -3.89
N THR A 484 -12.35 17.14 -4.56
CA THR A 484 -11.09 16.75 -3.94
C THR A 484 -10.31 18.02 -3.58
N THR A 485 -9.98 18.15 -2.29
CA THR A 485 -9.08 19.20 -1.82
C THR A 485 -7.65 18.68 -1.84
N ILE A 486 -6.73 19.45 -2.40
CA ILE A 486 -5.30 19.12 -2.40
C ILE A 486 -4.58 20.03 -1.40
N SER A 487 -3.79 19.46 -0.49
CA SER A 487 -3.10 20.22 0.57
C SER A 487 -1.80 19.56 0.99
N SER A 488 -0.83 20.34 1.50
CA SER A 488 0.33 19.80 2.23
C SER A 488 0.15 19.82 3.76
N ASN A 489 -1.01 20.23 4.25
CA ASN A 489 -1.28 20.40 5.69
C ASN A 489 -1.78 19.10 6.33
N ARG A 490 -0.90 18.09 6.41
CA ARG A 490 -1.21 16.77 6.98
C ARG A 490 -1.82 16.83 8.38
N THR A 491 -1.35 17.76 9.22
CA THR A 491 -1.84 17.89 10.60
C THR A 491 -3.33 18.22 10.64
N VAL A 492 -3.78 19.17 9.82
CA VAL A 492 -5.19 19.55 9.77
C VAL A 492 -6.05 18.43 9.20
N VAL A 493 -5.58 17.76 8.15
CA VAL A 493 -6.29 16.62 7.55
C VAL A 493 -6.48 15.51 8.57
N LYS A 494 -5.42 15.13 9.28
CA LYS A 494 -5.51 14.14 10.37
C LYS A 494 -6.44 14.58 11.50
N GLN A 495 -6.43 15.86 11.87
CA GLN A 495 -7.35 16.38 12.89
C GLN A 495 -8.81 16.25 12.44
N ILE A 496 -9.11 16.57 11.17
CA ILE A 496 -10.45 16.39 10.60
C ILE A 496 -10.84 14.91 10.64
N GLU A 497 -9.97 14.02 10.16
CA GLU A 497 -10.19 12.57 10.17
C GLU A 497 -10.46 12.05 11.58
N THR A 498 -9.59 12.37 12.55
CA THR A 498 -9.75 11.94 13.95
C THR A 498 -11.06 12.44 14.55
N ILE A 499 -11.45 13.70 14.33
CA ILE A 499 -12.71 14.24 14.88
C ILE A 499 -13.92 13.52 14.28
N ILE A 500 -13.89 13.25 12.96
CA ILE A 500 -14.97 12.53 12.28
C ILE A 500 -15.10 11.12 12.83
N GLU A 501 -13.99 10.40 12.97
CA GLU A 501 -14.02 9.04 13.52
C GLU A 501 -14.46 9.00 14.99
N GLN A 502 -14.01 9.93 15.82
CA GLN A 502 -14.43 10.03 17.24
C GLN A 502 -15.93 10.30 17.41
N HIS A 503 -16.55 11.00 16.46
CA HIS A 503 -17.95 11.41 16.52
C HIS A 503 -18.83 10.67 15.50
N ARG A 504 -18.32 9.56 14.94
CA ARG A 504 -19.07 8.73 13.98
C ARG A 504 -20.35 8.15 14.56
N ASN A 505 -20.37 7.86 15.87
CA ASN A 505 -21.56 7.38 16.60
C ASN A 505 -22.29 6.19 15.93
N GLY A 506 -21.53 5.30 15.26
CA GLY A 506 -22.07 4.13 14.57
C GLY A 506 -22.62 4.38 13.16
N ASP A 507 -22.48 5.59 12.61
CA ASP A 507 -22.81 5.89 11.22
C ASP A 507 -21.68 5.39 10.29
N GLU A 508 -21.84 4.19 9.73
CA GLU A 508 -20.83 3.59 8.84
C GLU A 508 -20.71 4.29 7.48
N ASP A 509 -21.75 5.04 7.07
CA ASP A 509 -21.77 5.79 5.81
C ASP A 509 -21.21 7.21 5.96
N LEU A 510 -20.84 7.62 7.18
CA LEU A 510 -20.26 8.94 7.42
C LEU A 510 -18.91 9.10 6.71
N GLU A 511 -18.88 10.02 5.75
CA GLU A 511 -17.66 10.42 5.05
C GLU A 511 -17.29 11.88 5.34
N GLY A 512 -16.00 12.12 5.55
CA GLY A 512 -15.44 13.46 5.65
C GLY A 512 -15.10 14.09 4.30
N PRO A 513 -14.47 15.27 4.31
CA PRO A 513 -13.99 15.88 3.07
C PRO A 513 -12.96 14.98 2.41
N GLN A 514 -13.05 14.86 1.10
CA GLN A 514 -12.05 14.16 0.31
C GLN A 514 -10.81 15.03 0.17
N VAL A 515 -9.70 14.58 0.74
CA VAL A 515 -8.43 15.31 0.72
C VAL A 515 -7.30 14.42 0.22
N TRP A 516 -6.51 14.94 -0.73
CA TRP A 516 -5.20 14.39 -1.04
C TRP A 516 -4.11 15.21 -0.36
N VAL A 517 -3.23 14.52 0.35
CA VAL A 517 -2.12 15.13 1.09
C VAL A 517 -0.85 14.99 0.28
N CYS A 518 -0.29 16.14 -0.12
CA CYS A 518 1.09 16.20 -0.58
C CYS A 518 2.01 16.15 0.65
N ASP A 519 2.89 15.16 0.69
CA ASP A 519 3.77 14.91 1.83
C ASP A 519 4.85 15.98 2.03
N THR A 520 4.91 16.95 1.12
CA THR A 520 5.89 18.02 1.17
C THR A 520 5.23 19.39 1.18
N ALA A 521 5.43 20.09 2.29
CA ALA A 521 5.17 21.52 2.38
C ALA A 521 6.36 22.32 1.82
N ARG A 522 6.09 23.53 1.33
CA ARG A 522 7.09 24.42 0.75
C ARG A 522 7.18 25.76 1.47
N SER A 523 8.42 26.24 1.60
CA SER A 523 8.72 27.56 2.12
C SER A 523 8.94 28.52 0.95
N LEU A 524 8.71 29.81 1.19
CA LEU A 524 9.22 30.88 0.31
C LEU A 524 10.64 31.23 0.74
N ILE A 525 11.46 31.72 -0.19
CA ILE A 525 12.86 32.08 0.09
C ILE A 525 12.98 33.48 0.68
N GLY A 526 11.99 34.36 0.45
CA GLY A 526 12.08 35.77 0.81
C GLY A 526 12.11 36.05 2.32
N LYS A 527 13.28 35.96 2.94
CA LYS A 527 13.82 36.96 3.87
C LYS A 527 15.26 36.63 4.27
N GLU A 528 16.15 37.56 3.95
CA GLU A 528 17.45 37.75 4.61
C GLU A 528 17.24 37.97 6.12
N LYS A 529 18.10 37.38 6.94
CA LYS A 529 18.14 37.62 8.40
C LYS A 529 18.65 39.05 8.66
N GLY A 530 17.77 40.05 8.65
CA GLY A 530 18.22 41.44 8.75
C GLY A 530 17.22 42.49 9.23
N ARG A 531 16.14 42.14 9.95
CA ARG A 531 15.27 43.17 10.54
C ARG A 531 15.02 42.93 12.02
N LYS A 532 15.77 43.65 12.85
CA LYS A 532 15.32 44.05 14.18
C LYS A 532 14.06 44.91 13.98
N SER A 533 12.93 44.45 14.51
CA SER A 533 11.81 45.34 14.80
C SER A 533 12.11 46.16 16.04
#